data_AF-A0A9E5Q6L0-F1
#
_entry.id   AF-A0A9E5Q6L0-F1
#
_cell.length_a   1.000
_cell.length_b   1.000
_cell.length_c   1.000
_cell.angle_alpha   90.00
_cell.angle_beta   90.00
_cell.angle_gamma   90.00
#
_symmetry.space_group_name_H-M   'P 1'
#
loop_
_entity.id
_entity.type
_entity.pdbx_description
1 polymer ?
#
loop_
_entity_poly.entity_id
_entity_poly.type
_entity_poly.pdbx_seq_one_letter_code
_entity_poly.pdbx_strand_id
1 'polypeptide(L)'
;QYSALDSIIKVVMVVLSLSTLVAFTVAFFDGHSPALTEAPSIWNVAGITFLIALMGWMPIPIDAAAWHSLWTLERSKQTNHRSTLRESLLDFNIGYIGSAILALIFLGLGALVMFGAGVSFSSAGAAFAGQLIDLYTQTLGEWAHWIIVICAFTTMFSTTLTVTDSYPRVSREI
;
A
#
# COMPACT_ATOMS: atom_id res chain seq x y z
N GLN A 1 -13.15 -21.19 5.81
CA GLN A 1 -13.27 -19.98 6.65
C GLN A 1 -12.30 -18.93 6.10
N TYR A 2 -12.76 -18.12 5.14
CA TYR A 2 -11.98 -17.04 4.49
C TYR A 2 -12.81 -15.77 4.28
N SER A 3 -14.14 -15.87 4.23
CA SER A 3 -15.02 -14.74 3.88
C SER A 3 -15.01 -13.62 4.90
N ALA A 4 -14.88 -13.92 6.20
CA ALA A 4 -14.82 -12.90 7.25
C ALA A 4 -13.55 -12.06 7.15
N LEU A 5 -12.39 -12.70 7.01
CA LEU A 5 -11.10 -12.02 6.84
C LEU A 5 -11.07 -11.23 5.53
N ASP A 6 -11.51 -11.84 4.42
CA ASP A 6 -11.62 -11.18 3.11
C ASP A 6 -12.52 -9.94 3.15
N SER A 7 -13.65 -10.01 3.85
CA SER A 7 -14.55 -8.87 4.04
C SER A 7 -13.91 -7.76 4.88
N ILE A 8 -13.21 -8.12 5.96
CA ILE A 8 -12.49 -7.16 6.81
C ILE A 8 -11.40 -6.45 6.00
N ILE A 9 -10.60 -7.19 5.23
CA ILE A 9 -9.52 -6.63 4.39
C ILE A 9 -10.10 -5.64 3.38
N LYS A 10 -11.21 -5.98 2.71
CA LYS A 10 -11.87 -5.07 1.76
C LYS A 10 -12.31 -3.78 2.43
N VAL A 11 -12.91 -3.87 3.62
CA VAL A 11 -13.31 -2.68 4.39
C VAL A 11 -12.08 -1.84 4.74
N VAL A 12 -11.03 -2.45 5.26
CA VAL A 12 -9.79 -1.75 5.64
C VAL A 12 -9.15 -1.07 4.42
N MET A 13 -9.06 -1.75 3.29
CA MET A 13 -8.51 -1.20 2.05
C MET A 13 -9.31 0.01 1.54
N VAL A 14 -10.64 -0.06 1.60
CA VAL A 14 -11.52 1.04 1.21
C VAL A 14 -11.36 2.23 2.17
N VAL A 15 -11.36 1.98 3.48
CA VAL A 15 -11.19 3.02 4.51
C VAL A 15 -9.84 3.70 4.36
N LEU A 16 -8.75 2.95 4.20
CA LEU A 16 -7.42 3.51 4.01
C LEU A 16 -7.34 4.31 2.72
N SER A 17 -7.77 3.75 1.59
CA SER A 17 -7.70 4.45 0.30
C SER A 17 -8.49 5.76 0.30
N LEU A 18 -9.69 5.75 0.89
CA LEU A 18 -10.49 6.97 1.06
C LEU A 18 -9.83 7.96 2.00
N SER A 19 -9.26 7.49 3.11
CA SER A 19 -8.54 8.35 4.07
C SER A 19 -7.32 9.00 3.42
N THR A 20 -6.57 8.25 2.59
CA THR A 20 -5.44 8.78 1.82
C THR A 20 -5.89 9.84 0.83
N LEU A 21 -7.00 9.58 0.12
CA LEU A 21 -7.55 10.55 -0.83
C LEU A 21 -7.96 11.85 -0.12
N VAL A 22 -8.67 11.75 1.01
CA VAL A 22 -9.09 12.92 1.81
C VAL A 22 -7.89 13.63 2.42
N ALA A 23 -6.92 12.90 2.96
CA ALA A 23 -5.69 13.50 3.52
C ALA A 23 -4.93 14.28 2.45
N PHE A 24 -4.83 13.72 1.24
CA PHE A 24 -4.20 14.40 0.12
C PHE A 24 -4.98 15.65 -0.32
N THR A 25 -6.31 15.57 -0.45
CA THR A 25 -7.09 16.75 -0.84
C THR A 25 -7.01 17.84 0.22
N VAL A 26 -7.09 17.51 1.50
CA VAL A 26 -6.90 18.46 2.60
C VAL A 26 -5.50 19.08 2.51
N ALA A 27 -4.44 18.27 2.47
CA ALA A 27 -3.06 18.77 2.37
C ALA A 27 -2.83 19.65 1.11
N PHE A 28 -3.50 19.34 0.00
CA PHE A 28 -3.41 20.11 -1.23
C PHE A 28 -4.06 21.50 -1.12
N PHE A 29 -5.18 21.62 -0.39
CA PHE A 29 -5.89 22.89 -0.23
C PHE A 29 -5.45 23.71 0.99
N ASP A 30 -4.88 23.06 2.01
CA ASP A 30 -4.52 23.71 3.27
C ASP A 30 -3.32 24.67 3.13
N GLY A 31 -2.64 24.68 1.98
CA GLY A 31 -1.73 25.76 1.60
C GLY A 31 -0.47 25.89 2.46
N HIS A 32 -0.26 25.01 3.44
CA HIS A 32 0.99 24.81 4.17
C HIS A 32 2.07 24.25 3.24
N SER A 33 2.41 25.01 2.19
CA SER A 33 3.56 24.72 1.36
C SER A 33 4.79 24.97 2.24
N PRO A 34 5.57 23.93 2.59
CA PRO A 34 6.88 24.15 3.17
C PRO A 34 7.63 25.10 2.25
N ALA A 35 8.29 26.12 2.82
CA ALA A 35 8.95 27.19 2.08
C ALA A 35 9.69 26.57 0.88
N LEU A 36 9.33 27.00 -0.34
CA LEU A 36 9.72 26.44 -1.64
C LEU A 36 11.21 26.07 -1.64
N THR A 37 11.51 24.85 -1.19
CA THR A 37 12.85 24.31 -1.25
C THR A 37 12.96 23.78 -2.67
N GLU A 38 13.99 24.19 -3.41
CA GLU A 38 14.16 23.71 -4.78
C GLU A 38 14.10 22.18 -4.79
N ALA A 39 13.24 21.64 -5.64
CA ALA A 39 13.12 20.20 -5.79
C ALA A 39 14.49 19.64 -6.22
N PRO A 40 14.99 18.58 -5.56
CA PRO A 40 16.29 18.01 -5.91
C PRO A 40 16.29 17.51 -7.35
N SER A 41 17.36 17.82 -8.08
CA SER A 41 17.54 17.33 -9.46
C SER A 41 17.62 15.80 -9.49
N ILE A 42 16.73 15.17 -10.23
CA ILE A 42 16.72 13.71 -10.45
C ILE A 42 17.74 13.24 -11.50
N TRP A 43 18.27 14.17 -12.30
CA TRP A 43 19.17 13.86 -13.43
C TRP A 43 20.65 13.81 -13.04
N ASN A 44 20.98 14.08 -11.78
CA ASN A 44 22.33 13.89 -11.27
C ASN A 44 22.55 12.42 -10.85
N VAL A 45 23.81 12.06 -10.58
CA VAL A 45 24.18 10.68 -10.18
C VAL A 45 23.41 10.21 -8.95
N ALA A 46 23.18 11.10 -7.97
CA ALA A 46 22.46 10.76 -6.74
C ALA A 46 20.97 10.45 -7.01
N GLY A 47 20.31 11.26 -7.83
CA GLY A 47 18.91 11.09 -8.23
C GLY A 47 18.70 9.82 -9.05
N ILE A 48 19.57 9.56 -10.02
CA ILE A 48 19.51 8.31 -10.81
C ILE A 48 19.77 7.09 -9.91
N THR A 49 20.74 7.16 -9.00
CA THR A 49 21.02 6.08 -8.03
C THR A 49 19.82 5.84 -7.12
N PHE A 50 19.17 6.90 -6.64
CA PHE A 50 17.94 6.79 -5.86
C PHE A 50 16.80 6.12 -6.65
N LEU A 51 16.58 6.51 -7.92
CA LEU A 51 15.56 5.89 -8.76
C LEU A 51 15.83 4.40 -9.00
N ILE A 52 17.08 4.03 -9.26
CA ILE A 52 17.47 2.63 -9.43
C ILE A 52 17.24 1.85 -8.12
N ALA A 53 17.63 2.41 -6.97
CA ALA A 53 17.39 1.79 -5.67
C ALA A 53 15.90 1.64 -5.37
N LEU A 54 15.08 2.67 -5.67
CA LEU A 54 13.63 2.65 -5.49
C LEU A 54 12.96 1.58 -6.37
N MET A 55 13.35 1.48 -7.64
CA MET A 55 12.87 0.44 -8.55
C MET A 55 13.30 -0.97 -8.09
N GLY A 56 14.55 -1.10 -7.65
CA GLY A 56 15.15 -2.37 -7.21
C GLY A 56 14.67 -2.84 -5.84
N TRP A 57 14.03 -1.98 -5.05
CA TRP A 57 13.47 -2.33 -3.73
C TRP A 57 12.07 -2.94 -3.82
N MET A 58 11.43 -2.90 -5.00
CA MET A 58 10.07 -3.42 -5.21
C MET A 58 9.94 -4.70 -6.08
N PRO A 59 10.88 -5.68 -6.06
CA PRO A 59 10.61 -6.98 -6.66
C PRO A 59 9.69 -7.77 -5.72
N ILE A 60 8.46 -8.01 -6.18
CA ILE A 60 7.63 -9.06 -5.56
C ILE A 60 8.31 -10.41 -5.82
N PRO A 61 8.50 -11.25 -4.79
CA PRO A 61 9.11 -12.57 -4.96
C PRO A 61 8.30 -13.41 -5.94
N ILE A 62 8.98 -14.21 -6.77
CA ILE A 62 8.32 -15.09 -7.74
C ILE A 62 7.32 -16.06 -7.07
N ASP A 63 7.56 -16.37 -5.79
CA ASP A 63 6.68 -17.19 -4.94
C ASP A 63 5.26 -16.60 -4.82
N ALA A 64 5.11 -15.28 -4.88
CA ALA A 64 3.80 -14.63 -4.85
C ALA A 64 2.96 -14.98 -6.08
N ALA A 65 3.58 -15.22 -7.24
CA ALA A 65 2.88 -15.69 -8.43
C ALA A 65 2.34 -17.11 -8.24
N ALA A 66 3.08 -17.98 -7.53
CA ALA A 66 2.62 -19.31 -7.16
C ALA A 66 1.42 -19.24 -6.18
N TRP A 67 1.47 -18.33 -5.20
CA TRP A 67 0.35 -18.09 -4.27
C TRP A 67 -0.93 -17.66 -5.01
N HIS A 68 -0.80 -16.68 -5.90
CA HIS A 68 -1.92 -16.20 -6.73
C HIS A 68 -2.52 -17.30 -7.60
N SER A 69 -1.69 -18.16 -8.20
CA SER A 69 -2.16 -19.29 -9.00
C SER A 69 -2.98 -20.28 -8.16
N LEU A 70 -2.45 -20.67 -7.00
CA LEU A 70 -3.11 -21.63 -6.11
C LEU A 70 -4.44 -21.09 -5.56
N TRP A 71 -4.50 -19.82 -5.18
CA TRP A 71 -5.77 -19.20 -4.76
C TRP A 71 -6.76 -19.04 -5.90
N THR A 72 -6.31 -18.79 -7.13
CA THR A 72 -7.20 -18.75 -8.29
C THR A 72 -7.83 -20.12 -8.54
N LEU A 73 -7.04 -21.19 -8.42
CA LEU A 73 -7.52 -22.57 -8.51
C LEU A 73 -8.53 -22.90 -7.38
N GLU A 74 -8.20 -22.53 -6.15
CA GLU A 74 -9.04 -22.79 -4.98
C GLU A 74 -10.34 -21.98 -5.02
N ARG A 75 -10.27 -20.73 -5.45
CA ARG A 75 -11.46 -19.88 -5.69
C ARG A 75 -12.33 -20.49 -6.76
N SER A 76 -11.75 -21.04 -7.83
CA SER A 76 -12.52 -21.72 -8.87
C SER A 76 -13.28 -22.95 -8.36
N LYS A 77 -12.67 -23.75 -7.48
CA LYS A 77 -13.35 -24.87 -6.81
C LYS A 77 -14.50 -24.38 -5.91
N GLN A 78 -14.29 -23.27 -5.19
CA GLN A 78 -15.29 -22.71 -4.28
C GLN A 78 -16.48 -22.07 -5.00
N THR A 79 -16.25 -21.39 -6.12
CA THR A 79 -17.28 -20.68 -6.88
C THR A 79 -17.89 -21.51 -8.00
N ASN A 80 -17.37 -22.71 -8.27
CA ASN A 80 -17.66 -23.51 -9.46
C ASN A 80 -17.48 -22.74 -10.78
N HIS A 81 -16.70 -21.66 -10.78
CA HIS A 81 -16.44 -20.82 -11.95
C HIS A 81 -14.94 -20.76 -12.20
N ARG A 82 -14.49 -21.08 -13.41
CA ARG A 82 -13.12 -20.85 -13.83
C ARG A 82 -13.03 -19.47 -14.46
N SER A 83 -12.31 -18.57 -13.80
CA SER A 83 -12.06 -17.23 -14.32
C SER A 83 -11.46 -17.31 -15.72
N THR A 84 -12.12 -16.68 -16.68
CA THR A 84 -11.60 -16.56 -18.05
C THR A 84 -10.40 -15.60 -18.06
N LEU A 85 -9.53 -15.71 -19.08
CA LEU A 85 -8.39 -14.79 -19.23
C LEU A 85 -8.84 -13.32 -19.19
N ARG A 86 -9.98 -13.01 -19.81
CA ARG A 86 -10.53 -11.65 -19.86
C ARG A 86 -10.94 -11.14 -18.47
N GLU A 87 -11.58 -11.99 -17.67
CA GLU A 87 -11.96 -11.64 -16.28
C GLU A 87 -10.72 -11.44 -15.41
N SER A 88 -9.73 -12.33 -15.52
CA SER A 88 -8.48 -12.22 -14.76
C SER A 88 -7.68 -10.96 -15.15
N LEU A 89 -7.61 -10.62 -16.45
CA LEU A 89 -6.95 -9.40 -16.91
C LEU A 89 -7.71 -8.15 -16.47
N LEU A 90 -9.05 -8.18 -16.42
CA LEU A 90 -9.85 -7.07 -15.93
C LEU A 90 -9.58 -6.83 -14.44
N ASP A 91 -9.61 -7.88 -13.63
CA ASP A 91 -9.32 -7.82 -12.18
C ASP A 91 -7.90 -7.28 -11.93
N PHE A 92 -6.92 -7.80 -12.67
CA PHE A 92 -5.54 -7.31 -12.62
C PHE A 92 -5.43 -5.83 -12.99
N ASN A 93 -6.02 -5.40 -14.11
CA ASN A 93 -5.91 -4.02 -14.59
C ASN A 93 -6.56 -3.03 -13.62
N ILE A 94 -7.70 -3.38 -13.01
CA ILE A 94 -8.36 -2.54 -11.99
C ILE A 94 -7.43 -2.39 -10.78
N GLY A 95 -6.88 -3.49 -10.26
CA GLY A 95 -5.95 -3.46 -9.14
C GLY A 95 -4.67 -2.68 -9.46
N TYR A 96 -4.12 -2.86 -10.66
CA TYR A 96 -2.89 -2.22 -11.11
C TYR A 96 -3.06 -0.70 -11.25
N ILE A 97 -4.10 -0.25 -11.96
CA ILE A 97 -4.39 1.17 -12.13
C ILE A 97 -4.73 1.82 -10.79
N GLY A 98 -5.54 1.15 -9.96
CA GLY A 98 -5.88 1.64 -8.62
C GLY A 98 -4.64 1.83 -7.75
N SER A 99 -3.74 0.86 -7.74
CA SER A 99 -2.47 0.93 -7.00
C SER A 99 -1.56 2.03 -7.54
N ALA A 100 -1.49 2.23 -8.86
CA ALA A 100 -0.71 3.29 -9.48
C ALA A 100 -1.23 4.68 -9.09
N ILE A 101 -2.55 4.88 -9.09
CA ILE A 101 -3.17 6.13 -8.65
C ILE A 101 -2.87 6.38 -7.17
N LEU A 102 -3.05 5.37 -6.31
CA LEU A 102 -2.78 5.51 -4.88
C LEU A 102 -1.29 5.81 -4.61
N ALA A 103 -0.37 5.22 -5.36
CA ALA A 103 1.05 5.51 -5.27
C ALA A 103 1.37 6.98 -5.60
N LEU A 104 0.73 7.55 -6.63
CA LEU A 104 0.87 8.98 -6.95
C LEU A 104 0.31 9.88 -5.83
N ILE A 105 -0.80 9.49 -5.23
CA ILE A 105 -1.40 10.22 -4.10
C ILE A 105 -0.45 10.18 -2.89
N PHE A 106 0.11 9.01 -2.54
CA PHE A 106 1.10 8.89 -1.46
C PHE A 106 2.37 9.70 -1.72
N LEU A 107 2.86 9.70 -2.97
CA LEU A 107 4.00 10.52 -3.36
C LEU A 107 3.69 12.01 -3.17
N GLY A 108 2.51 12.45 -3.62
CA GLY A 108 2.04 13.84 -3.45
C GLY A 108 1.86 14.21 -1.97
N LEU A 109 1.30 13.32 -1.16
CA LEU A 109 1.13 13.50 0.27
C LEU A 109 2.48 13.66 0.98
N GLY A 110 3.47 12.83 0.65
CA GLY A 110 4.84 12.97 1.14
C GLY A 110 5.49 14.29 0.70
N ALA A 111 5.25 14.71 -0.54
CA ALA A 111 5.75 15.99 -1.05
C ALA A 111 5.11 17.21 -0.36
N LEU A 112 3.84 17.15 0.01
CA LEU A 112 3.12 18.26 0.64
C LEU A 112 3.36 18.34 2.15
N VAL A 113 3.43 17.20 2.83
CA VAL A 113 3.46 17.14 4.31
C VAL A 113 4.86 16.94 4.86
N MET A 114 5.73 16.16 4.19
CA MET A 114 7.02 15.77 4.73
C MET A 114 8.22 16.50 4.11
N PHE A 115 8.12 16.93 2.86
CA PHE A 115 9.22 17.63 2.19
C PHE A 115 9.53 18.94 2.92
N GLY A 116 10.80 19.20 3.23
CA GLY A 116 11.21 20.40 3.98
C GLY A 116 10.89 20.38 5.49
N ALA A 117 10.21 19.36 6.02
CA ALA A 117 9.93 19.23 7.46
C ALA A 117 11.14 18.76 8.29
N GLY A 118 12.24 18.35 7.63
CA GLY A 118 13.45 17.84 8.29
C GLY A 118 13.30 16.44 8.90
N VAL A 119 12.17 15.77 8.68
CA VAL A 119 11.88 14.43 9.19
C VAL A 119 12.10 13.41 8.06
N SER A 120 12.90 12.37 8.34
CA SER A 120 13.05 11.20 7.46
C SER A 120 12.32 9.99 8.05
N PHE A 121 11.85 9.09 7.19
CA PHE A 121 11.30 7.83 7.65
C PHE A 121 12.38 6.98 8.31
N SER A 122 12.05 6.41 9.47
CA SER A 122 12.89 5.42 10.12
C SER A 122 12.97 4.14 9.30
N SER A 123 14.14 3.51 9.28
CA SER A 123 14.30 2.16 8.73
C SER A 123 13.67 1.07 9.62
N ALA A 124 13.32 1.40 10.87
CA ALA A 124 12.64 0.49 11.78
C ALA A 124 11.12 0.51 11.55
N GLY A 125 10.52 -0.65 11.27
CA GLY A 125 9.11 -0.76 10.89
C GLY A 125 8.11 -0.20 11.91
N ALA A 126 8.37 -0.37 13.21
CA ALA A 126 7.49 0.18 14.26
C ALA A 126 7.54 1.73 14.30
N ALA A 127 8.72 2.31 14.12
CA ALA A 127 8.89 3.76 14.07
C ALA A 127 8.28 4.34 12.78
N PHE A 128 8.46 3.66 11.64
CA PHE A 128 7.81 4.01 10.38
C PHE A 128 6.28 4.01 10.50
N ALA A 129 5.70 3.00 11.14
CA ALA A 129 4.25 2.93 11.35
C ALA A 129 3.73 4.12 12.16
N GLY A 130 4.44 4.50 13.23
CA GLY A 130 4.14 5.70 14.00
C GLY A 130 4.18 6.97 13.15
N GLN A 131 5.27 7.17 12.40
CA GLN A 131 5.42 8.32 11.50
C GLN A 131 4.33 8.38 10.42
N LEU A 132 3.86 7.23 9.94
CA LEU A 132 2.75 7.17 8.98
C LEU A 132 1.43 7.59 9.65
N ILE A 133 1.14 7.13 10.86
CA ILE A 133 -0.05 7.55 11.62
C ILE A 133 0.00 9.06 11.91
N ASP A 134 1.18 9.58 12.30
CA ASP A 134 1.39 11.00 12.56
C ASP A 134 1.09 11.85 11.32
N LEU A 135 1.46 11.37 10.14
CA LEU A 135 1.16 12.04 8.88
C LEU A 135 -0.36 12.20 8.66
N TYR A 136 -1.13 11.13 8.87
CA TYR A 136 -2.60 11.20 8.75
C TYR A 136 -3.25 12.06 9.83
N THR A 137 -2.75 12.02 11.07
CA THR A 137 -3.32 12.79 12.18
C THR A 137 -3.02 14.28 12.05
N GLN A 138 -1.85 14.65 11.54
CA GLN A 138 -1.51 16.05 11.26
C GLN A 138 -2.40 16.64 10.16
N THR A 139 -2.81 15.83 9.17
CA THR A 139 -3.63 16.30 8.04
C THR A 139 -5.13 16.23 8.30
N LEU A 140 -5.62 15.15 8.92
CA LEU A 140 -7.05 14.93 9.15
C LEU A 140 -7.50 15.32 10.56
N GLY A 141 -6.58 15.47 11.51
CA GLY A 141 -6.84 15.71 12.92
C GLY A 141 -6.77 14.44 13.78
N GLU A 142 -6.77 14.64 15.11
CA GLU A 142 -6.58 13.58 16.12
C GLU A 142 -7.59 12.42 16.04
N TRP A 143 -8.81 12.67 15.58
CA TRP A 143 -9.84 11.63 15.45
C TRP A 143 -9.44 10.54 14.45
N ALA A 144 -8.61 10.87 13.45
CA ALA A 144 -8.13 9.92 12.46
C ALA A 144 -7.13 8.90 13.05
N HIS A 145 -6.49 9.22 14.18
CA HIS A 145 -5.48 8.37 14.82
C HIS A 145 -6.01 6.95 15.03
N TRP A 146 -7.15 6.81 15.70
CA TRP A 146 -7.73 5.51 16.04
C TRP A 146 -8.12 4.71 14.80
N ILE A 147 -8.64 5.38 13.77
CA ILE A 147 -9.05 4.73 12.53
C ILE A 147 -7.82 4.17 11.80
N ILE A 148 -6.78 4.99 11.63
CA ILE A 148 -5.58 4.62 10.89
C ILE A 148 -4.76 3.56 11.65
N VAL A 149 -4.65 3.65 12.97
CA VAL A 149 -3.98 2.62 13.80
C VAL A 149 -4.65 1.26 13.63
N ILE A 150 -5.98 1.19 13.73
CA ILE A 150 -6.73 -0.06 13.58
C ILE A 150 -6.55 -0.61 12.17
N CYS A 151 -6.63 0.25 11.15
CA CYS A 151 -6.43 -0.15 9.77
C CYS A 151 -5.00 -0.65 9.51
N ALA A 152 -3.97 0.07 9.97
CA ALA A 152 -2.58 -0.30 9.81
C ALA A 152 -2.27 -1.65 10.49
N PHE A 153 -2.74 -1.83 11.73
CA PHE A 153 -2.61 -3.09 12.45
C PHE A 153 -3.29 -4.24 11.69
N THR A 154 -4.55 -4.03 11.26
CA THR A 154 -5.33 -5.07 10.57
C THR A 154 -4.69 -5.44 9.23
N THR A 155 -4.18 -4.47 8.47
CA THR A 155 -3.47 -4.71 7.20
C THR A 155 -2.20 -5.53 7.43
N MET A 156 -1.34 -5.11 8.38
CA MET A 156 -0.10 -5.85 8.67
C MET A 156 -0.39 -7.27 9.17
N PHE A 157 -1.36 -7.41 10.08
CA PHE A 157 -1.80 -8.71 10.59
C PHE A 157 -2.34 -9.60 9.47
N SER A 158 -3.14 -9.05 8.55
CA SER A 158 -3.62 -9.76 7.38
C SER A 158 -2.47 -10.25 6.51
N THR A 159 -1.46 -9.40 6.22
CA THR A 159 -0.30 -9.82 5.42
C THR A 159 0.43 -10.99 6.09
N THR A 160 0.61 -10.95 7.41
CA THR A 160 1.19 -12.07 8.16
C THR A 160 0.37 -13.35 7.99
N LEU A 161 -0.95 -13.29 8.19
CA LEU A 161 -1.83 -14.45 7.99
C LEU A 161 -1.76 -15.00 6.57
N THR A 162 -1.79 -14.11 5.57
CA THR A 162 -1.70 -14.46 4.16
C THR A 162 -0.40 -15.21 3.86
N VAL A 163 0.75 -14.73 4.34
CA VAL A 163 2.04 -15.42 4.12
C VAL A 163 2.10 -16.74 4.88
N THR A 164 1.67 -16.78 6.15
CA THR A 164 1.64 -18.00 6.97
C THR A 164 0.73 -19.07 6.37
N ASP A 165 -0.37 -18.70 5.72
CA ASP A 165 -1.26 -19.64 5.05
C ASP A 165 -0.73 -20.07 3.67
N SER A 166 -0.13 -19.16 2.92
CA SER A 166 0.36 -19.44 1.56
C SER A 166 1.54 -20.38 1.55
N TYR A 167 2.47 -20.19 2.49
CA TYR A 167 3.75 -20.90 2.50
C TYR A 167 3.57 -22.43 2.63
N PRO A 168 2.82 -22.98 3.62
CA PRO A 168 2.59 -24.42 3.73
C PRO A 168 1.79 -25.01 2.57
N ARG A 169 0.92 -24.22 1.94
CA ARG A 169 0.11 -24.68 0.80
C ARG A 169 0.96 -24.90 -0.44
N VAL A 170 1.87 -23.97 -0.73
CA VAL A 170 2.82 -24.15 -1.84
C VAL A 170 3.77 -25.29 -1.56
N SER A 171 4.32 -25.38 -0.34
CA SER A 171 5.24 -26.47 0.04
C SER A 171 4.59 -27.87 0.05
N ARG A 172 3.26 -27.97 -0.03
CA ARG A 172 2.55 -29.26 -0.15
C ARG A 172 2.33 -29.69 -1.61
N GLU A 173 2.32 -28.73 -2.53
CA GLU A 173 2.09 -28.96 -3.97
C GLU A 173 3.42 -29.09 -4.74
N ILE A 174 4.55 -28.67 -4.15
CA ILE A 174 5.92 -28.93 -4.62
C ILE A 174 6.47 -30.17 -3.92
#